data_AF-A0A386PV05-F1
#
_entry.id   AF-A0A386PV05-F1
#
_cell.length_a   1.000
_cell.length_b   1.000
_cell.length_c   1.000
_cell.angle_alpha   90.00
_cell.angle_beta   90.00
_cell.angle_gamma   90.00
#
_symmetry.space_group_name_H-M   'P 1'
#
loop_
_entity.id
_entity.type
_entity.pdbx_description
1 polymer ?
#
loop_
_entity_poly.entity_id
_entity_poly.type
_entity_poly.pdbx_seq_one_letter_code
_entity_poly.pdbx_strand_id
1 'polypeptide(L)'
;MKQADQVKVIKAMENLSSNLNKYHGNSQTAQYVQETLNELRKEDEKAFTGTFEYFIVKASMLRHDENIDLNEEEIARFWDVSSLKDLGNDLFFGMGIGW
;
A
#
# COMPACT_ATOMS: atom_id res chain seq x y z
N MET A 1 1.03 -13.74 1.89
CA MET A 1 0.31 -13.57 0.60
C MET A 1 1.02 -14.43 -0.46
N LYS A 2 0.31 -15.08 -1.40
CA LYS A 2 0.97 -15.88 -2.45
C LYS A 2 1.73 -14.96 -3.43
N GLN A 3 2.81 -15.44 -4.03
CA GLN A 3 3.63 -14.67 -4.97
C GLN A 3 2.84 -13.94 -6.07
N ALA A 4 1.82 -14.58 -6.68
CA ALA A 4 1.01 -13.95 -7.72
C ALA A 4 0.24 -12.72 -7.22
N ASP A 5 -0.17 -12.71 -5.95
CA ASP A 5 -0.87 -11.58 -5.33
C ASP A 5 0.11 -10.51 -4.86
N GLN A 6 1.32 -10.89 -4.42
CA GLN A 6 2.40 -9.93 -4.14
C GLN A 6 2.75 -9.11 -5.38
N VAL A 7 2.81 -9.75 -6.56
CA VAL A 7 3.06 -9.04 -7.84
C VAL A 7 1.97 -8.02 -8.15
N LYS A 8 0.70 -8.33 -7.84
CA LYS A 8 -0.41 -7.36 -8.00
C LYS A 8 -0.25 -6.17 -7.07
N VAL A 9 0.10 -6.42 -5.81
CA VAL A 9 0.36 -5.36 -4.81
C VAL A 9 1.53 -4.48 -5.25
N ILE A 10 2.65 -5.06 -5.66
CA ILE A 10 3.83 -4.31 -6.15
C ILE A 10 3.43 -3.42 -7.33
N LYS A 11 2.70 -3.95 -8.30
CA LYS A 11 2.26 -3.19 -9.47
C LYS A 11 1.29 -2.04 -9.11
N ALA A 12 0.37 -2.28 -8.17
CA ALA A 12 -0.53 -1.25 -7.68
C ALA A 12 0.23 -0.13 -6.93
N MET A 13 1.18 -0.53 -6.08
CA MET A 13 2.08 0.38 -5.35
C MET A 13 2.97 1.20 -6.29
N GLU A 14 3.49 0.62 -7.38
CA GLU A 14 4.22 1.34 -8.42
C GLU A 14 3.38 2.44 -9.06
N ASN A 15 2.13 2.12 -9.42
CA ASN A 15 1.20 3.09 -9.98
C ASN A 15 0.89 4.22 -9.00
N LEU A 16 0.62 3.89 -7.73
CA LEU A 16 0.38 4.89 -6.69
C LEU A 16 1.61 5.78 -6.46
N SER A 17 2.80 5.17 -6.30
CA SER A 17 4.06 5.90 -6.11
C SER A 17 4.33 6.86 -7.28
N SER A 18 4.16 6.41 -8.52
CA SER A 18 4.34 7.25 -9.71
C SER A 18 3.38 8.45 -9.74
N ASN A 19 2.10 8.24 -9.43
CA ASN A 19 1.11 9.32 -9.41
C ASN A 19 1.40 10.33 -8.29
N LEU A 20 1.62 9.85 -7.06
CA LEU A 20 1.96 10.73 -5.94
C LEU A 20 3.26 11.49 -6.17
N ASN A 21 4.26 10.88 -6.78
CA ASN A 21 5.52 11.59 -7.07
C ASN A 21 5.36 12.66 -8.15
N LYS A 22 4.36 12.54 -9.04
CA LYS A 22 4.07 13.54 -10.07
C LYS A 22 3.47 14.82 -9.49
N TYR A 23 2.57 14.71 -8.52
CA TYR A 23 1.83 15.87 -7.99
C TYR A 23 2.28 16.29 -6.58
N HIS A 24 2.72 15.33 -5.75
CA HIS A 24 3.10 15.53 -4.34
C HIS A 24 4.50 14.96 -4.04
N GLY A 25 5.43 14.93 -5.00
CA GLY A 25 6.72 14.24 -4.85
C GLY A 25 7.65 14.74 -3.73
N ASN A 26 7.39 15.93 -3.18
CA ASN A 26 8.13 16.44 -2.03
C ASN A 26 7.46 16.11 -0.67
N SER A 27 6.31 15.42 -0.69
CA SER A 27 5.60 15.02 0.53
C SER A 27 6.23 13.79 1.18
N GLN A 28 6.10 13.71 2.50
CA GLN A 28 6.47 12.54 3.27
C GLN A 28 5.62 11.33 2.86
N THR A 29 4.36 11.53 2.46
CA THR A 29 3.47 10.49 1.95
C THR A 29 4.03 9.87 0.66
N ALA A 30 4.43 10.68 -0.31
CA ALA A 30 5.02 10.18 -1.56
C ALA A 30 6.34 9.44 -1.31
N GLN A 31 7.18 9.97 -0.40
CA GLN A 31 8.41 9.32 0.02
C GLN A 31 8.13 7.98 0.71
N TYR A 32 7.22 7.94 1.68
CA TYR A 32 6.85 6.74 2.43
C TYR A 32 6.33 5.64 1.51
N VAL A 33 5.44 5.97 0.57
CA VAL A 33 4.92 5.02 -0.42
C VAL A 33 6.05 4.43 -1.26
N GLN A 34 7.03 5.25 -1.67
CA GLN A 34 8.17 4.78 -2.44
C GLN A 34 9.14 3.91 -1.61
N GLU A 35 9.38 4.26 -0.35
CA GLU A 35 10.21 3.48 0.57
C GLU A 35 9.58 2.12 0.86
N THR A 36 8.28 2.08 1.19
CA THR A 36 7.55 0.82 1.39
C THR A 36 7.54 -0.04 0.13
N LEU A 37 7.37 0.54 -1.06
CA LEU A 37 7.47 -0.23 -2.31
C LEU A 37 8.84 -0.92 -2.45
N ASN A 38 9.92 -0.21 -2.10
CA ASN A 38 11.27 -0.79 -2.13
C ASN A 38 11.48 -1.87 -1.07
N GLU A 39 10.81 -1.77 0.08
CA GLU A 39 10.80 -2.79 1.12
C GLU A 39 10.05 -4.04 0.65
N LEU A 40 8.80 -3.90 0.19
CA LEU A 40 7.96 -5.00 -0.30
C LEU A 40 8.62 -5.83 -1.41
N ARG A 41 9.44 -5.22 -2.25
CA ARG A 41 10.21 -5.93 -3.31
C ARG A 41 11.29 -6.87 -2.78
N LYS A 42 11.68 -6.72 -1.50
CA LYS A 42 12.76 -7.48 -0.86
C LYS A 42 12.24 -8.50 0.17
N GLU A 43 10.97 -8.38 0.57
CA GLU A 43 10.38 -9.18 1.64
C GLU A 43 9.94 -10.57 1.19
N ASP A 44 10.09 -11.54 2.10
CA ASP A 44 9.53 -12.88 1.97
C ASP A 44 8.01 -12.90 2.27
N GLU A 45 7.31 -13.99 1.91
CA GLU A 45 5.83 -14.04 1.89
C GLU A 45 5.11 -13.60 3.17
N LYS A 46 5.65 -13.91 4.36
CA LYS A 46 5.04 -13.54 5.65
C LYS A 46 5.28 -12.08 6.01
N ALA A 47 6.50 -11.61 5.82
CA ALA A 47 6.84 -10.22 6.11
C ALA A 47 6.13 -9.26 5.15
N PHE A 48 6.00 -9.65 3.88
CA PHE A 48 5.27 -8.89 2.86
C PHE A 48 3.85 -8.51 3.29
N THR A 49 3.06 -9.47 3.79
CA THR A 49 1.67 -9.20 4.22
C THR A 49 1.63 -8.20 5.37
N GLY A 50 2.49 -8.37 6.38
CA GLY A 50 2.56 -7.45 7.52
C GLY A 50 2.99 -6.04 7.11
N THR A 51 4.04 -5.91 6.29
CA THR A 51 4.51 -4.63 5.75
C THR A 51 3.42 -3.94 4.95
N PHE A 52 2.68 -4.69 4.13
CA PHE A 52 1.60 -4.15 3.31
C PHE A 52 0.40 -3.66 4.14
N GLU A 53 -0.04 -4.44 5.14
CA GLU A 53 -1.13 -4.04 6.03
C GLU A 53 -0.79 -2.79 6.85
N TYR A 54 0.44 -2.74 7.37
CA TYR A 54 0.94 -1.57 8.09
C TYR A 54 1.03 -0.34 7.19
N PHE A 55 1.45 -0.52 5.93
CA PHE A 55 1.47 0.53 4.93
C PHE A 55 0.11 1.21 4.73
N ILE A 56 -0.97 0.44 4.57
CA ILE A 56 -2.31 1.00 4.32
C ILE A 56 -2.72 1.97 5.44
N VAL A 57 -2.47 1.59 6.69
CA VAL A 57 -2.81 2.42 7.86
C VAL A 57 -1.92 3.66 7.90
N LYS A 58 -0.60 3.47 7.84
CA LYS A 58 0.36 4.58 7.99
C LYS A 58 0.31 5.59 6.84
N ALA A 59 0.14 5.14 5.60
CA ALA A 59 0.00 6.04 4.44
C ALA A 59 -1.27 6.89 4.53
N SER A 60 -2.37 6.31 5.03
CA SER A 60 -3.62 7.05 5.25
C SER A 60 -3.48 8.13 6.32
N MET A 61 -2.82 7.80 7.44
CA MET A 61 -2.54 8.75 8.52
C MET A 61 -1.62 9.87 8.07
N LEU A 62 -0.49 9.53 7.45
CA LEU A 62 0.51 10.50 7.01
C LEU A 62 -0.06 11.50 6.00
N ARG A 63 -0.84 11.00 5.03
CA ARG A 63 -1.55 11.85 4.06
C ARG A 63 -2.49 12.85 4.73
N HIS A 64 -3.21 12.40 5.76
CA HIS A 64 -4.12 13.24 6.51
C HIS A 64 -3.35 14.30 7.31
N ASP A 65 -2.29 13.91 8.01
CA ASP A 65 -1.44 14.82 8.80
C ASP A 65 -0.77 15.90 7.93
N GLU A 66 -0.38 15.54 6.71
CA GLU A 66 0.18 16.46 5.72
C GLU A 66 -0.87 17.33 4.99
N ASN A 67 -2.16 17.10 5.24
CA ASN A 67 -3.28 17.73 4.52
C ASN A 67 -3.16 17.63 2.99
N ILE A 68 -2.77 16.44 2.48
CA ILE A 68 -2.68 16.19 1.05
C ILE A 68 -4.06 15.92 0.48
N ASP A 69 -4.54 16.84 -0.36
CA ASP A 69 -5.70 16.64 -1.21
C ASP A 69 -5.30 15.85 -2.46
N LEU A 70 -5.77 14.60 -2.51
CA LEU A 70 -5.58 13.73 -3.65
C LEU A 70 -6.50 14.13 -4.80
N ASN A 71 -5.99 14.10 -6.02
CA ASN A 71 -6.82 14.21 -7.21
C ASN A 71 -7.55 12.88 -7.51
N GLU A 72 -8.44 12.90 -8.50
CA GLU A 72 -9.26 11.72 -8.87
C GLU A 72 -8.40 10.49 -9.25
N GLU A 73 -7.29 10.69 -9.95
CA GLU A 73 -6.39 9.60 -10.36
C GLU A 73 -5.69 9.00 -9.12
N GLU A 74 -5.20 9.84 -8.22
CA GLU A 74 -4.53 9.41 -7.00
C GLU A 74 -5.48 8.69 -6.04
N ILE A 75 -6.72 9.18 -5.91
CA ILE A 75 -7.79 8.51 -5.17
C ILE A 75 -7.99 7.11 -5.76
N ALA A 76 -8.19 7.00 -7.07
CA ALA A 76 -8.38 5.70 -7.72
C ALA A 76 -7.21 4.73 -7.44
N ARG A 77 -5.95 5.20 -7.52
CA ARG A 77 -4.79 4.37 -7.19
C ARG A 77 -4.71 3.98 -5.72
N PHE A 78 -5.08 4.88 -4.82
CA PHE A 78 -5.10 4.58 -3.40
C PHE A 78 -6.17 3.53 -3.06
N TRP A 79 -7.33 3.61 -3.71
CA TRP A 79 -8.39 2.59 -3.64
C TRP A 79 -7.97 1.26 -4.25
N ASP A 80 -7.33 1.26 -5.43
CA ASP A 80 -6.76 0.07 -6.07
C ASP A 80 -5.87 -0.67 -5.07
N VAL A 81 -4.92 0.05 -4.45
CA VAL A 81 -4.00 -0.52 -3.46
C VAL A 81 -4.76 -1.01 -2.22
N SER A 82 -5.68 -0.21 -1.67
CA SER A 82 -6.44 -0.57 -0.46
C SER A 82 -7.31 -1.81 -0.64
N SER A 83 -7.89 -2.00 -1.83
CA SER A 83 -8.71 -3.18 -2.15
C SER A 83 -7.93 -4.50 -2.11
N LEU A 84 -6.60 -4.44 -2.28
CA LEU A 84 -5.74 -5.62 -2.22
C LEU A 84 -5.46 -6.07 -0.78
N LYS A 85 -5.87 -5.29 0.24
CA LYS A 85 -5.79 -5.68 1.65
C LYS A 85 -6.52 -7.00 1.91
N ASP A 86 -7.63 -7.22 1.21
CA ASP A 86 -8.43 -8.44 1.36
C ASP A 86 -7.66 -9.70 0.91
N LEU A 87 -6.70 -9.57 -0.02
CA LEU A 87 -5.80 -10.67 -0.41
C LEU A 87 -4.84 -11.08 0.71
N GLY A 88 -4.55 -10.18 1.66
CA GLY A 88 -3.80 -10.48 2.88
C GLY A 88 -4.69 -11.14 3.93
N ASN A 89 -5.90 -10.60 4.10
CA ASN A 89 -6.90 -11.08 5.04
C ASN A 89 -7.39 -12.52 4.77
N ASP A 90 -7.47 -12.97 3.51
CA ASP A 90 -7.82 -14.37 3.19
C ASP A 90 -6.87 -15.40 3.84
N LEU A 91 -5.64 -15.02 4.18
CA LEU A 91 -4.72 -15.87 4.96
C LEU A 91 -4.97 -15.81 6.47
N PHE A 92 -5.54 -14.73 7.01
CA PHE A 92 -5.84 -14.54 8.43
C PHE A 92 -7.23 -15.06 8.82
N PHE A 93 -8.24 -14.93 7.96
CA PHE A 93 -9.57 -15.51 8.20
C PHE A 93 -9.57 -17.05 8.15
N GLY A 94 -8.58 -17.67 7.50
CA GLY A 94 -8.30 -19.10 7.62
C GLY A 94 -7.73 -19.54 8.98
N MET A 95 -7.35 -18.59 9.86
CA MET A 95 -6.85 -18.84 11.21
C MET A 95 -7.83 -18.44 12.33
N GLY A 96 -9.07 -18.03 12.01
CA GLY A 96 -10.16 -17.97 12.99
C GLY A 96 -10.04 -16.90 14.08
N ILE A 97 -9.35 -15.78 13.84
CA ILE A 97 -9.36 -14.63 14.77
C ILE A 97 -10.04 -13.46 14.06
N GLY A 98 -11.37 -13.44 14.11
CA GLY A 98 -12.18 -12.26 13.81
C GLY A 98 -12.58 -11.55 15.10
N TRP A 99 -12.51 -10.22 15.09
CA TRP A 99 -13.21 -9.36 16.04
C TRP A 99 -14.55 -8.93 15.43
#